data_AF-A5CNG3-F1
#
_entry.id   AF-A5CNG3-F1
#
_cell.length_a   1.000
_cell.length_b   1.000
_cell.length_c   1.000
_cell.angle_alpha   90.00
_cell.angle_beta   90.00
_cell.angle_gamma   90.00
#
_symmetry.space_group_name_H-M   'P 1'
#
loop_
_entity.id
_entity.type
_entity.pdbx_description
1 polymer ?
#
loop_
_entity_poly.entity_id
_entity_poly.type
_entity_poly.pdbx_seq_one_letter_code
_entity_poly.pdbx_strand_id
1 'polypeptide(L)'
;MPAHDVRDFRESLERFISARDYRGRRWLDARWGVYAFYDYDGEPIYVGQTNERLRTRIRRHLTNQRTDAVAMRILDVFEVAAVEVWPIWDLETIPGSNSEAKVRLNSYEYSAYLSAIEKSRFNAILNEKIPPVSPRVDMPESLRWELIDARTRAERGHPDIRLARRAETISRLAAVARERGEVTEGLRRVIVVQAVRLAYIAATRLAEAEGRVAPRADAIDIAALVGNVLFESSSQAAGDASEEEAD
;
A
#
# COMPACT_ATOMS: atom_id res chain seq x y z
N MET A 1 -23.87 -17.70 6.01
CA MET A 1 -23.78 -16.25 5.73
C MET A 1 -22.36 -15.77 6.03
N PRO A 2 -21.80 -14.78 5.30
CA PRO A 2 -20.49 -14.21 5.63
C PRO A 2 -20.47 -13.63 7.05
N ALA A 3 -19.30 -13.53 7.69
CA ALA A 3 -19.14 -12.87 8.98
C ALA A 3 -19.54 -11.38 8.93
N HIS A 4 -19.87 -10.80 10.09
CA HIS A 4 -20.44 -9.44 10.19
C HIS A 4 -19.48 -8.39 9.61
N ASP A 5 -18.22 -8.42 10.05
CA ASP A 5 -17.13 -7.58 9.57
C ASP A 5 -16.93 -7.64 8.04
N VAL A 6 -17.06 -8.82 7.44
CA VAL A 6 -16.97 -8.99 5.98
C VAL A 6 -18.13 -8.29 5.26
N ARG A 7 -19.33 -8.28 5.85
CA ARG A 7 -20.48 -7.57 5.27
C ARG A 7 -20.29 -6.06 5.41
N ASP A 8 -19.92 -5.58 6.59
CA ASP A 8 -19.69 -4.15 6.85
C ASP A 8 -18.60 -3.58 5.93
N PHE A 9 -17.51 -4.32 5.75
CA PHE A 9 -16.45 -3.94 4.81
C PHE A 9 -16.98 -3.84 3.37
N ARG A 10 -17.78 -4.81 2.90
CA ARG A 10 -18.37 -4.77 1.56
C ARG A 10 -19.32 -3.59 1.39
N GLU A 11 -20.14 -3.31 2.41
CA GLU A 11 -21.05 -2.16 2.40
C GLU A 11 -20.28 -0.83 2.41
N SER A 12 -19.19 -0.72 3.19
CA SER A 12 -18.30 0.45 3.16
C SER A 12 -17.63 0.62 1.80
N LEU A 13 -17.13 -0.48 1.21
CA LEU A 13 -16.52 -0.46 -0.11
C LEU A 13 -17.51 -0.02 -1.21
N GLU A 14 -18.76 -0.49 -1.18
CA GLU A 14 -19.77 -0.05 -2.15
C GLU A 14 -20.15 1.43 -1.97
N ARG A 15 -20.21 1.93 -0.73
CA ARG A 15 -20.38 3.37 -0.46
C ARG A 15 -19.21 4.18 -0.99
N PHE A 16 -17.99 3.75 -0.74
CA PHE A 16 -16.78 4.39 -1.26
C PHE A 16 -16.80 4.45 -2.80
N ILE A 17 -17.12 3.33 -3.46
CA ILE A 17 -17.21 3.20 -4.92
C ILE A 17 -18.26 4.13 -5.54
N SER A 18 -19.29 4.44 -4.78
CA SER A 18 -20.40 5.29 -5.19
C SER A 18 -20.21 6.76 -4.79
N ALA A 19 -19.18 7.08 -3.99
CA ALA A 19 -18.90 8.42 -3.52
C ALA A 19 -18.63 9.36 -4.70
N ARG A 20 -19.17 10.58 -4.62
CA ARG A 20 -19.08 11.61 -5.66
C ARG A 20 -18.34 12.84 -5.17
N ASP A 21 -17.68 13.53 -6.09
CA ASP A 21 -17.09 14.84 -5.85
C ASP A 21 -18.16 15.94 -5.97
N TYR A 22 -17.75 17.20 -5.75
CA TYR A 22 -18.63 18.37 -5.83
C TYR A 22 -19.21 18.61 -7.25
N ARG A 23 -18.62 17.99 -8.30
CA ARG A 23 -19.09 18.04 -9.69
C ARG A 23 -19.99 16.85 -10.04
N GLY A 24 -20.31 16.00 -9.07
CA GLY A 24 -21.12 14.80 -9.26
C GLY A 24 -20.41 13.64 -9.95
N ARG A 25 -19.09 13.71 -10.18
CA ARG A 25 -18.31 12.59 -10.72
C ARG A 25 -18.03 11.59 -9.61
N ARG A 26 -18.06 10.29 -9.91
CA ARG A 26 -17.66 9.28 -8.93
C ARG A 26 -16.14 9.27 -8.81
N TRP A 27 -15.58 9.44 -7.61
CA TRP A 27 -14.13 9.52 -7.38
C TRP A 27 -13.36 8.38 -8.04
N LEU A 28 -13.87 7.15 -7.88
CA LEU A 28 -13.22 5.94 -8.38
C LEU A 28 -13.45 5.66 -9.86
N ASP A 29 -14.25 6.46 -10.56
CA ASP A 29 -14.45 6.29 -12.01
C ASP A 29 -13.33 6.90 -12.84
N ALA A 30 -12.44 7.68 -12.22
CA ALA A 30 -11.28 8.24 -12.91
C ALA A 30 -10.44 7.13 -13.52
N ARG A 31 -10.16 7.25 -14.82
CA ARG A 31 -9.28 6.34 -15.55
C ARG A 31 -7.85 6.42 -15.02
N TRP A 32 -7.38 7.65 -14.82
CA TRP A 32 -6.03 7.94 -14.33
C TRP A 32 -6.10 8.36 -12.88
N GLY A 33 -5.25 7.77 -12.04
CA GLY A 33 -5.16 8.17 -10.65
C GLY A 33 -4.11 7.41 -9.86
N VAL A 34 -3.84 7.96 -8.69
CA VAL A 34 -2.96 7.38 -7.67
C VAL A 34 -3.81 7.02 -6.45
N TYR A 35 -3.39 6.02 -5.70
CA TYR A 35 -4.06 5.62 -4.46
C TYR A 35 -3.04 5.18 -3.41
N ALA A 36 -3.40 5.31 -2.14
CA ALA A 36 -2.63 4.87 -0.99
C ALA A 36 -3.48 4.06 -0.02
N PHE A 37 -2.89 3.04 0.60
CA PHE A 37 -3.51 2.24 1.66
C PHE A 37 -2.88 2.53 3.01
N TYR A 38 -3.73 2.56 4.04
CA TYR A 38 -3.34 2.89 5.41
C TYR A 38 -3.85 1.84 6.38
N ASP A 39 -3.10 1.59 7.46
CA ASP A 39 -3.49 0.60 8.47
C ASP A 39 -4.41 1.15 9.57
N TYR A 40 -4.67 0.32 10.59
CA TYR A 40 -5.49 0.66 11.75
C TYR A 40 -4.96 1.84 12.57
N ASP A 41 -3.67 2.20 12.43
CA ASP A 41 -3.05 3.34 13.11
C ASP A 41 -2.90 4.55 12.18
N GLY A 42 -3.44 4.47 10.95
CA GLY A 42 -3.26 5.49 9.93
C GLY A 42 -1.87 5.48 9.28
N GLU A 43 -1.05 4.46 9.53
CA GLU A 43 0.28 4.32 8.95
C GLU A 43 0.16 4.01 7.45
N PRO A 44 0.85 4.74 6.56
CA PRO A 44 0.89 4.41 5.15
C PRO A 44 1.58 3.05 4.94
N ILE A 45 0.97 2.22 4.09
CA ILE A 45 1.44 0.86 3.83
C ILE A 45 1.87 0.68 2.38
N TYR A 46 1.15 1.28 1.43
CA TYR A 46 1.37 1.05 0.00
C TYR A 46 0.84 2.23 -0.80
N VAL A 47 1.55 2.58 -1.88
CA VAL A 47 1.11 3.54 -2.90
C VAL A 47 1.10 2.86 -4.25
N GLY A 48 0.12 3.16 -5.10
CA GLY A 48 0.12 2.69 -6.48
C GLY A 48 -0.62 3.63 -7.42
N GLN A 49 -0.41 3.42 -8.71
CA GLN A 49 -1.09 4.15 -9.79
C GLN A 49 -1.95 3.25 -10.68
N THR A 50 -2.81 3.86 -11.49
CA THR A 50 -3.53 3.20 -12.57
C THR A 50 -3.90 4.17 -13.69
N ASN A 51 -3.96 3.66 -14.92
CA ASN A 51 -4.53 4.29 -16.10
C ASN A 51 -5.68 3.46 -16.72
N GLU A 52 -6.17 2.45 -15.99
CA GLU A 52 -7.31 1.61 -16.36
C GLU A 52 -8.61 2.16 -15.76
N ARG A 53 -8.62 2.33 -14.43
CA ARG A 53 -9.64 2.98 -13.58
C ARG A 53 -9.32 2.71 -12.12
N LEU A 54 -9.44 3.73 -11.26
CA LEU A 54 -9.24 3.61 -9.81
C LEU A 54 -10.12 2.50 -9.20
N ARG A 55 -11.40 2.44 -9.57
CA ARG A 55 -12.34 1.41 -9.12
C ARG A 55 -11.83 0.00 -9.41
N THR A 56 -11.36 -0.24 -10.64
CA THR A 56 -10.91 -1.55 -11.09
C THR A 56 -9.71 -1.99 -10.27
N ARG A 57 -8.71 -1.10 -10.13
CA ARG A 57 -7.47 -1.41 -9.41
C ARG A 57 -7.72 -1.61 -7.91
N ILE A 58 -8.48 -0.74 -7.27
CA ILE A 58 -8.78 -0.83 -5.85
C ILE A 58 -9.64 -2.05 -5.53
N ARG A 59 -10.67 -2.37 -6.34
CA ARG A 59 -11.43 -3.62 -6.17
C ARG A 59 -10.48 -4.82 -6.29
N ARG A 60 -9.64 -4.88 -7.31
CA ARG A 60 -8.67 -5.98 -7.46
C ARG A 60 -7.82 -6.17 -6.20
N HIS A 61 -7.32 -5.09 -5.59
CA HIS A 61 -6.56 -5.20 -4.35
C HIS A 61 -7.39 -5.66 -3.14
N LEU A 62 -8.60 -5.12 -2.98
CA LEU A 62 -9.41 -5.33 -1.78
C LEU A 62 -10.32 -6.57 -1.81
N THR A 63 -10.70 -7.04 -3.00
CA THR A 63 -11.66 -8.15 -3.16
C THR A 63 -11.03 -9.46 -3.63
N ASN A 64 -9.86 -9.43 -4.28
CA ASN A 64 -9.22 -10.65 -4.78
C ASN A 64 -8.46 -11.39 -3.67
N GLN A 65 -9.18 -11.76 -2.61
CA GLN A 65 -8.63 -12.63 -1.56
C GLN A 65 -8.39 -14.08 -2.04
N ARG A 66 -8.80 -14.47 -3.27
CA ARG A 66 -8.66 -15.86 -3.76
C ARG A 66 -8.27 -16.08 -5.23
N THR A 67 -8.00 -15.05 -6.02
CA THR A 67 -7.49 -15.24 -7.40
C THR A 67 -6.52 -14.12 -7.77
N ASP A 68 -5.22 -14.47 -7.77
CA ASP A 68 -4.10 -13.85 -8.48
C ASP A 68 -3.89 -12.32 -8.46
N ALA A 69 -4.47 -11.57 -7.52
CA ALA A 69 -3.77 -10.40 -6.93
C ALA A 69 -3.05 -10.76 -5.62
N VAL A 70 -3.35 -11.97 -5.15
CA VAL A 70 -2.38 -12.96 -4.63
C VAL A 70 -1.21 -13.22 -5.62
N ALA A 71 -1.08 -12.48 -6.72
CA ALA A 71 0.13 -12.48 -7.54
C ALA A 71 1.40 -12.07 -6.79
N MET A 72 1.34 -11.43 -5.60
CA MET A 72 2.56 -11.20 -4.80
C MET A 72 2.44 -11.35 -3.27
N ARG A 73 1.25 -11.50 -2.64
CA ARG A 73 1.10 -11.77 -1.17
C ARG A 73 1.83 -10.81 -0.21
N ILE A 74 2.30 -9.66 -0.69
CA ILE A 74 3.12 -8.67 0.03
C ILE A 74 2.33 -7.84 1.04
N LEU A 75 1.08 -7.54 0.70
CA LEU A 75 0.18 -6.73 1.51
C LEU A 75 -0.91 -7.62 2.14
N ASP A 76 -1.03 -7.58 3.47
CA ASP A 76 -2.20 -8.14 4.15
C ASP A 76 -3.39 -7.18 3.96
N VAL A 77 -4.34 -7.54 3.09
CA VAL A 77 -5.52 -6.71 2.78
C VAL A 77 -6.34 -6.40 4.03
N PHE A 78 -6.36 -7.29 5.01
CA PHE A 78 -7.10 -7.05 6.25
C PHE A 78 -6.43 -6.03 7.16
N GLU A 79 -5.15 -5.72 6.93
CA GLU A 79 -4.44 -4.64 7.61
C GLU A 79 -4.88 -3.28 7.06
N VAL A 80 -5.49 -3.22 5.88
CA VAL A 80 -5.95 -1.97 5.24
C VAL A 80 -7.24 -1.48 5.91
N ALA A 81 -7.14 -0.40 6.66
CA ALA A 81 -8.28 0.21 7.36
C ALA A 81 -8.82 1.45 6.64
N ALA A 82 -7.99 2.13 5.86
CA ALA A 82 -8.38 3.28 5.06
C ALA A 82 -7.67 3.31 3.71
N VAL A 83 -8.27 4.02 2.77
CA VAL A 83 -7.74 4.27 1.42
C VAL A 83 -7.83 5.75 1.12
N GLU A 84 -6.84 6.28 0.41
CA GLU A 84 -6.89 7.61 -0.17
C GLU A 84 -6.68 7.52 -1.68
N VAL A 85 -7.44 8.31 -2.43
CA VAL A 85 -7.37 8.34 -3.89
C VAL A 85 -7.19 9.76 -4.41
N TRP A 86 -6.38 9.89 -5.44
CA TRP A 86 -6.10 11.13 -6.16
C TRP A 86 -6.44 10.92 -7.64
N PRO A 87 -7.68 11.23 -8.05
CA PRO A 87 -8.06 11.24 -9.45
C PRO A 87 -7.29 12.29 -10.25
N ILE A 88 -6.80 11.93 -11.43
CA ILE A 88 -6.14 12.86 -12.35
C ILE A 88 -7.08 13.14 -13.51
N TRP A 89 -8.13 13.90 -13.22
CA TRP A 89 -9.23 14.16 -14.15
C TRP A 89 -8.80 14.83 -15.46
N ASP A 90 -7.70 15.59 -15.45
CA ASP A 90 -7.15 16.25 -16.64
C ASP A 90 -6.63 15.26 -17.68
N LEU A 91 -6.41 13.99 -17.29
CA LEU A 91 -5.99 12.91 -18.19
C LEU A 91 -7.15 12.01 -18.62
N GLU A 92 -8.38 12.24 -18.19
CA GLU A 92 -9.50 11.30 -18.35
C GLU A 92 -9.74 10.88 -19.82
N THR A 93 -9.60 11.82 -20.75
CA THR A 93 -9.79 11.57 -22.19
C THR A 93 -8.54 11.03 -22.89
N ILE A 94 -7.40 10.96 -22.20
CA ILE A 94 -6.13 10.55 -22.79
C ILE A 94 -6.03 9.01 -22.80
N PRO A 95 -5.65 8.39 -23.93
CA PRO A 95 -5.42 6.96 -24.02
C PRO A 95 -4.33 6.48 -23.06
N GLY A 96 -4.55 5.34 -22.39
CA GLY A 96 -3.60 4.73 -21.45
C GLY A 96 -2.23 4.39 -22.05
N SER A 97 -2.16 4.24 -23.37
CA SER A 97 -0.92 4.03 -24.13
C SER A 97 -0.10 5.31 -24.37
N ASN A 98 -0.65 6.49 -24.07
CA ASN A 98 0.05 7.76 -24.27
C ASN A 98 1.23 7.89 -23.30
N SER A 99 2.44 8.00 -23.84
CA SER A 99 3.69 8.05 -23.08
C SER A 99 3.81 9.29 -22.19
N GLU A 100 3.39 10.47 -22.68
CA GLU A 100 3.45 11.72 -21.92
C GLU A 100 2.52 11.69 -20.70
N ALA A 101 1.31 11.14 -20.86
CA ALA A 101 0.39 10.94 -19.75
C ALA A 101 0.92 9.95 -18.72
N LYS A 102 1.63 8.89 -19.14
CA LYS A 102 2.32 7.97 -18.22
C LYS A 102 3.43 8.68 -17.43
N VAL A 103 4.23 9.54 -18.07
CA VAL A 103 5.27 10.34 -17.37
C VAL A 103 4.63 11.26 -16.31
N ARG A 104 3.50 11.90 -16.64
CA ARG A 104 2.74 12.69 -15.68
C ARG A 104 2.21 11.84 -14.53
N LEU A 105 1.65 10.66 -14.83
CA LEU A 105 1.15 9.73 -13.81
C LEU A 105 2.28 9.29 -12.86
N ASN A 106 3.45 8.94 -13.39
CA ASN A 106 4.63 8.60 -12.59
C ASN A 106 5.05 9.73 -11.63
N SER A 107 4.92 10.99 -12.06
CA SER A 107 5.22 12.15 -11.20
C SER A 107 4.25 12.24 -10.02
N TYR A 108 2.95 11.97 -10.23
CA TYR A 108 1.97 11.90 -9.15
C TYR A 108 2.21 10.69 -8.24
N GLU A 109 2.51 9.51 -8.79
CA GLU A 109 2.80 8.31 -8.01
C GLU A 109 4.02 8.51 -7.12
N TYR A 110 5.11 9.03 -7.69
CA TYR A 110 6.34 9.30 -6.96
C TYR A 110 6.14 10.35 -5.88
N SER A 111 5.34 11.40 -6.14
CA SER A 111 5.01 12.41 -5.13
C SER A 111 4.22 11.84 -3.96
N ALA A 112 3.20 11.02 -4.23
CA ALA A 112 2.44 10.31 -3.21
C ALA A 112 3.32 9.32 -2.43
N TYR A 113 4.21 8.61 -3.12
CA TYR A 113 5.16 7.67 -2.55
C TYR A 113 6.13 8.33 -1.56
N LEU A 114 6.74 9.45 -1.95
CA LEU A 114 7.61 10.21 -1.07
C LEU A 114 6.86 10.76 0.14
N SER A 115 5.65 11.30 -0.06
CA SER A 115 4.82 11.76 1.06
C SER A 115 4.45 10.63 2.01
N ALA A 116 4.17 9.44 1.49
CA ALA A 116 3.88 8.26 2.29
C ALA A 116 5.10 7.79 3.10
N ILE A 117 6.30 7.83 2.53
CA ILE A 117 7.54 7.56 3.26
C ILE A 117 7.76 8.60 4.38
N GLU A 118 7.63 9.89 4.08
CA GLU A 118 7.81 10.98 5.06
C GLU A 118 6.83 10.91 6.22
N LYS A 119 5.58 10.47 5.95
CA LYS A 119 4.54 10.28 6.97
C LYS A 119 4.64 8.95 7.71
N SER A 120 5.43 8.01 7.19
CA SER A 120 5.61 6.71 7.82
C SER A 120 6.45 6.85 9.08
N ARG A 121 6.00 6.29 10.20
CA ARG A 121 6.83 6.21 11.42
C ARG A 121 8.13 5.43 11.23
N PHE A 122 8.17 4.62 10.17
CA PHE A 122 9.27 3.75 9.79
C PHE A 122 10.13 4.35 8.68
N ASN A 123 9.76 5.51 8.13
CA ASN A 123 10.35 6.07 6.91
C ASN A 123 10.43 5.04 5.75
N ALA A 124 9.49 4.10 5.71
CA ALA A 124 9.44 3.01 4.72
C ALA A 124 8.04 2.39 4.61
N ILE A 125 7.65 2.05 3.38
CA ILE A 125 6.38 1.39 3.06
C ILE A 125 6.62 0.09 2.28
N LEU A 126 5.57 -0.68 2.00
CA LEU A 126 5.63 -2.06 1.50
C LEU A 126 5.60 -2.18 -0.03
N ASN A 127 5.94 -1.13 -0.75
CA ASN A 127 6.09 -1.20 -2.20
C ASN A 127 7.29 -2.09 -2.55
N GLU A 128 7.07 -3.11 -3.38
CA GLU A 128 8.15 -3.93 -3.93
C GLU A 128 8.99 -3.14 -4.93
N LYS A 129 8.32 -2.53 -5.92
CA LYS A 129 8.92 -1.65 -6.92
C LYS A 129 8.82 -0.21 -6.46
N ILE A 130 9.95 0.49 -6.47
CA ILE A 130 9.98 1.94 -6.26
C ILE A 130 9.45 2.61 -7.52
N PRO A 131 8.49 3.57 -7.42
CA PRO A 131 8.03 4.31 -8.58
C PRO A 131 9.19 5.02 -9.30
N PRO A 132 9.13 5.16 -10.64
CA PRO A 132 10.19 5.84 -11.39
C PRO A 132 10.47 7.24 -10.83
N VAL A 133 11.75 7.54 -10.60
CA VAL A 133 12.17 8.85 -10.08
C VAL A 133 11.65 9.94 -11.00
N SER A 134 10.84 10.82 -10.43
CA SER A 134 10.12 11.86 -11.16
C SER A 134 10.16 13.17 -10.37
N PRO A 135 9.93 14.33 -11.01
CA PRO A 135 9.76 15.58 -10.29
C PRO A 135 8.60 15.49 -9.29
N ARG A 136 8.75 16.07 -8.10
CA ARG A 136 7.62 16.26 -7.18
C ARG A 136 6.62 17.23 -7.79
N VAL A 137 5.34 16.90 -7.68
CA VAL A 137 4.22 17.72 -8.15
C VAL A 137 3.20 17.90 -7.04
N ASP A 138 2.42 18.98 -7.14
CA ASP A 138 1.27 19.18 -6.26
C ASP A 138 0.22 18.11 -6.55
N MET A 139 -0.21 17.43 -5.49
CA MET A 139 -1.24 16.40 -5.61
C MET A 139 -2.60 17.06 -5.88
N PRO A 140 -3.43 16.48 -6.76
CA PRO A 140 -4.79 16.97 -6.98
C PRO A 140 -5.64 16.73 -5.73
N GLU A 141 -6.89 17.20 -5.77
CA GLU A 141 -7.86 16.91 -4.71
C GLU A 141 -7.97 15.41 -4.44
N SER A 142 -8.00 15.03 -3.17
CA SER A 142 -8.05 13.64 -2.73
C SER A 142 -9.36 13.29 -2.03
N LEU A 143 -9.71 12.01 -2.06
CA LEU A 143 -10.72 11.44 -1.18
C LEU A 143 -10.06 10.37 -0.31
N ARG A 144 -9.98 10.64 1.00
CA ARG A 144 -9.68 9.63 2.02
C ARG A 144 -10.96 9.01 2.56
N TRP A 145 -10.99 7.69 2.64
CA TRP A 145 -12.15 6.91 3.05
C TRP A 145 -11.78 5.83 4.06
N GLU A 146 -12.54 5.79 5.16
CA GLU A 146 -12.43 4.75 6.18
C GLU A 146 -13.21 3.50 5.71
N LEU A 147 -12.49 2.42 5.43
CA LEU A 147 -13.08 1.18 4.93
C LEU A 147 -13.68 0.34 6.06
N ILE A 148 -13.23 0.58 7.29
CA ILE A 148 -13.57 -0.19 8.47
C ILE A 148 -14.32 0.72 9.45
N ASP A 149 -15.43 0.22 10.01
CA ASP A 149 -16.21 0.95 11.00
C ASP A 149 -15.53 0.96 12.39
N ALA A 150 -16.01 1.80 13.31
CA ALA A 150 -15.40 1.95 14.64
C ALA A 150 -15.39 0.64 15.42
N ARG A 151 -16.42 -0.20 15.26
CA ARG A 151 -16.52 -1.50 15.92
C ARG A 151 -15.46 -2.46 15.41
N THR A 152 -15.40 -2.68 14.11
CA THR A 152 -14.39 -3.57 13.50
C THR A 152 -12.99 -3.04 13.74
N ARG A 153 -12.79 -1.72 13.76
CA ARG A 153 -11.52 -1.09 14.15
C ARG A 153 -11.10 -1.47 15.57
N ALA A 154 -12.02 -1.45 16.53
CA ALA A 154 -11.73 -1.86 17.91
C ALA A 154 -11.47 -3.39 18.02
N GLU A 155 -12.29 -4.21 17.35
CA GLU A 155 -12.20 -5.67 17.43
C GLU A 155 -10.97 -6.22 16.69
N ARG A 156 -10.68 -5.74 15.47
CA ARG A 156 -9.59 -6.22 14.60
C ARG A 156 -8.29 -5.44 14.75
N GLY A 157 -8.37 -4.19 15.20
CA GLY A 157 -7.21 -3.33 15.44
C GLY A 157 -6.42 -3.72 16.68
N HIS A 158 -6.90 -4.68 17.49
CA HIS A 158 -6.21 -5.13 18.69
C HIS A 158 -4.76 -5.55 18.35
N PRO A 159 -3.75 -5.01 19.04
CA PRO A 159 -2.35 -5.26 18.71
C PRO A 159 -1.96 -6.74 18.62
N ASP A 160 -2.46 -7.60 19.51
CA ASP A 160 -2.14 -9.04 19.47
C ASP A 160 -2.71 -9.76 18.25
N ILE A 161 -3.89 -9.33 17.76
CA ILE A 161 -4.46 -9.86 16.52
C ILE A 161 -3.55 -9.45 15.35
N ARG A 162 -3.16 -8.17 15.30
CA ARG A 162 -2.26 -7.65 14.26
C ARG A 162 -0.88 -8.28 14.33
N LEU A 163 -0.36 -8.54 15.53
CA LEU A 163 0.91 -9.24 15.76
C LEU A 163 0.87 -10.65 15.14
N ALA A 164 -0.15 -11.44 15.46
CA ALA A 164 -0.32 -12.79 14.91
C ALA A 164 -0.42 -12.77 13.38
N ARG A 165 -1.22 -11.86 12.81
CA ARG A 165 -1.38 -11.72 11.36
C ARG A 165 -0.10 -11.29 10.65
N ARG A 166 0.66 -10.36 11.24
CA ARG A 166 1.95 -9.92 10.67
C ARG A 166 2.98 -11.04 10.72
N ALA A 167 3.03 -11.81 11.80
CA ALA A 167 3.89 -13.00 11.90
C ALA A 167 3.54 -14.05 10.83
N GLU A 168 2.24 -14.26 10.57
CA GLU A 168 1.78 -15.14 9.51
C GLU A 168 2.13 -14.60 8.11
N THR A 169 2.00 -13.29 7.91
CA THR A 169 2.33 -12.61 6.64
C THR A 169 3.82 -12.69 6.32
N ILE A 170 4.70 -12.40 7.28
CA ILE A 170 6.15 -12.52 7.06
C ILE A 170 6.57 -13.98 6.82
N SER A 171 5.98 -14.94 7.54
CA SER A 171 6.22 -16.37 7.32
C SER A 171 5.87 -16.78 5.88
N ARG A 172 4.69 -16.35 5.40
CA ARG A 172 4.29 -16.57 4.01
C ARG A 172 5.20 -15.89 3.00
N LEU A 173 5.62 -14.64 3.25
CA LEU A 173 6.52 -13.93 2.34
C LEU A 173 7.88 -14.61 2.23
N ALA A 174 8.42 -15.09 3.35
CA ALA A 174 9.65 -15.88 3.36
C ALA A 174 9.50 -17.19 2.56
N ALA A 175 8.35 -17.87 2.68
CA ALA A 175 8.05 -19.05 1.88
C ALA A 175 7.97 -18.75 0.37
N VAL A 176 7.29 -17.66 -0.02
CA VAL A 176 7.21 -17.21 -1.42
C VAL A 176 8.60 -16.89 -1.99
N ALA A 177 9.44 -16.22 -1.21
CA ALA A 177 10.82 -15.93 -1.58
C ALA A 177 11.62 -17.22 -1.84
N ARG A 178 11.38 -18.29 -1.08
CA ARG A 178 11.99 -19.60 -1.31
C ARG A 178 11.41 -20.30 -2.54
N GLU A 179 10.11 -20.21 -2.77
CA GLU A 179 9.41 -20.87 -3.88
C GLU A 179 9.79 -20.30 -5.24
N ARG A 180 9.99 -18.97 -5.34
CA ARG A 180 10.33 -18.28 -6.59
C ARG A 180 11.79 -18.47 -7.04
N GLY A 181 12.66 -18.95 -6.16
CA GLY A 181 14.09 -19.12 -6.44
C GLY A 181 14.81 -17.77 -6.49
N GLU A 182 14.64 -17.02 -7.58
CA GLU A 182 15.12 -15.65 -7.72
C GLU A 182 14.09 -14.67 -7.13
N VAL A 183 14.57 -13.80 -6.24
CA VAL A 183 13.76 -12.87 -5.47
C VAL A 183 14.29 -11.48 -5.72
N THR A 184 13.41 -10.57 -6.13
CA THR A 184 13.75 -9.17 -6.33
C THR A 184 14.32 -8.55 -5.05
N GLU A 185 15.21 -7.57 -5.20
CA GLU A 185 15.71 -6.77 -4.07
C GLU A 185 14.52 -6.11 -3.33
N GLY A 186 13.51 -5.67 -4.08
CA GLY A 186 12.25 -5.13 -3.58
C GLY A 186 11.53 -6.07 -2.60
N LEU A 187 11.36 -7.35 -2.94
CA LEU A 187 10.68 -8.30 -2.06
C LEU A 187 11.52 -8.57 -0.80
N ARG A 188 12.85 -8.64 -0.91
CA ARG A 188 13.74 -8.75 0.27
C ARG A 188 13.61 -7.53 1.18
N ARG A 189 13.56 -6.32 0.61
CA ARG A 189 13.32 -5.07 1.33
C ARG A 189 11.98 -5.09 2.07
N VAL A 190 10.90 -5.50 1.41
CA VAL A 190 9.58 -5.65 2.03
C VAL A 190 9.61 -6.60 3.23
N ILE A 191 10.31 -7.74 3.12
CA ILE A 191 10.45 -8.70 4.24
C ILE A 191 11.10 -8.02 5.45
N VAL A 192 12.16 -7.22 5.24
CA VAL A 192 12.83 -6.48 6.32
C VAL A 192 11.88 -5.44 6.94
N VAL A 193 11.19 -4.63 6.13
CA VAL A 193 10.24 -3.63 6.64
C VAL A 193 9.12 -4.31 7.44
N GLN A 194 8.60 -5.45 6.98
CA GLN A 194 7.61 -6.23 7.74
C GLN A 194 8.16 -6.78 9.05
N ALA A 195 9.41 -7.24 9.07
CA ALA A 195 10.07 -7.72 10.28
C ALA A 195 10.21 -6.61 11.33
N VAL A 196 10.60 -5.40 10.90
CA VAL A 196 10.70 -4.24 11.80
C VAL A 196 9.33 -3.83 12.33
N ARG A 197 8.30 -3.79 11.48
CA ARG A 197 6.92 -3.53 11.90
C ARG A 197 6.42 -4.56 12.92
N LEU A 198 6.74 -5.84 12.72
CA LEU A 198 6.41 -6.93 13.66
C LEU A 198 7.15 -6.75 14.99
N ALA A 199 8.46 -6.48 14.95
CA ALA A 199 9.28 -6.24 16.13
C ALA A 199 8.78 -5.05 16.94
N TYR A 200 8.38 -3.95 16.28
CA TYR A 200 7.81 -2.77 16.92
C TYR A 200 6.52 -3.09 17.67
N ILE A 201 5.58 -3.80 17.06
CA ILE A 201 4.32 -4.20 17.73
C ILE A 201 4.62 -5.12 18.91
N ALA A 202 5.50 -6.11 18.74
CA ALA A 202 5.89 -7.02 19.82
C ALA A 202 6.53 -6.27 21.00
N ALA A 203 7.45 -5.35 20.72
CA ALA A 203 8.14 -4.55 21.73
C ALA A 203 7.18 -3.57 22.43
N THR A 204 6.20 -3.01 21.71
CA THR A 204 5.13 -2.19 22.30
C THR A 204 4.29 -3.02 23.28
N ARG A 205 3.92 -4.25 22.91
CA ARG A 205 3.17 -5.15 23.80
C ARG A 205 3.94 -5.59 25.03
N LEU A 206 5.24 -5.84 24.88
CA LEU A 206 6.10 -6.09 26.02
C LEU A 206 6.17 -4.87 26.95
N ALA A 207 6.32 -3.66 26.40
CA ALA A 207 6.37 -2.43 27.19
C ALA A 207 5.06 -2.22 27.97
N GLU A 208 3.91 -2.44 27.35
CA GLU A 208 2.60 -2.37 28.03
C GLU A 208 2.48 -3.39 29.17
N ALA A 209 2.88 -4.64 28.94
CA ALA A 209 2.84 -5.69 29.96
C ALA A 209 3.77 -5.38 31.17
N GLU A 210 4.88 -4.68 30.92
CA GLU A 210 5.84 -4.29 31.94
C GLU A 210 5.58 -2.89 32.55
N GLY A 211 4.54 -2.18 32.10
CA GLY A 211 4.22 -0.82 32.55
C GLY A 211 5.27 0.22 32.12
N ARG A 212 6.05 -0.06 31.08
CA ARG A 212 7.04 0.85 30.49
C ARG A 212 6.44 1.70 29.38
N VAL A 213 7.15 2.76 29.01
CA VAL A 213 6.82 3.56 27.83
C VAL A 213 7.07 2.73 26.56
N ALA A 214 6.17 2.87 25.58
CA ALA A 214 6.32 2.24 24.27
C ALA A 214 7.66 2.64 23.60
N PRO A 215 8.31 1.72 22.87
CA PRO A 215 9.53 2.04 22.15
C PRO A 215 9.27 3.10 21.10
N ARG A 216 10.30 3.90 20.79
CA ARG A 216 10.23 4.78 19.62
C ARG A 216 10.36 3.95 18.34
N ALA A 217 9.65 4.35 17.29
CA ALA A 217 9.70 3.65 16.01
C ALA A 217 11.09 3.71 15.35
N ASP A 218 11.86 4.76 15.64
CA ASP A 218 13.25 4.95 15.19
C ASP A 218 14.29 4.18 16.02
N ALA A 219 13.86 3.38 17.01
CA ALA A 219 14.76 2.51 17.77
C ALA A 219 15.40 1.42 16.90
N ILE A 220 14.79 1.10 15.75
CA ILE A 220 15.38 0.25 14.71
C ILE A 220 15.65 1.15 13.52
N ASP A 221 16.94 1.35 13.20
CA ASP A 221 17.35 2.13 12.04
C ASP A 221 17.04 1.36 10.75
N ILE A 222 15.87 1.66 10.17
CA ILE A 222 15.40 1.00 8.95
C ILE A 222 16.31 1.33 7.78
N ALA A 223 16.77 2.58 7.65
CA ALA A 223 17.63 2.99 6.55
C ALA A 223 18.95 2.20 6.55
N ALA A 224 19.51 1.94 7.73
CA ALA A 224 20.69 1.07 7.86
C ALA A 224 20.42 -0.40 7.47
N LEU A 225 19.18 -0.90 7.61
CA LEU A 225 18.82 -2.28 7.28
C LEU A 225 18.44 -2.49 5.81
N VAL A 226 17.74 -1.52 5.20
CA VAL A 226 17.19 -1.68 3.84
C VAL A 226 17.92 -0.88 2.77
N GLY A 227 18.84 -0.01 3.19
CA GLY A 227 19.48 0.95 2.31
C GLY A 227 18.49 1.99 1.80
N ASN A 228 18.59 2.30 0.52
CA ASN A 228 17.77 3.35 -0.08
C ASN A 228 16.37 2.86 -0.45
N VAL A 229 15.37 3.67 -0.13
CA VAL A 229 13.95 3.46 -0.45
C VAL A 229 13.39 4.52 -1.40
N LEU A 230 14.21 5.44 -1.91
CA LEU A 230 13.77 6.59 -2.70
C LEU A 230 13.97 6.43 -4.21
N PHE A 231 14.82 5.49 -4.63
CA PHE A 231 15.05 5.12 -6.03
C PHE A 231 15.63 3.70 -6.13
N GLU A 232 15.42 3.04 -7.27
CA GLU A 232 16.05 1.73 -7.54
C GLU A 232 17.54 1.89 -7.90
N SER A 233 18.35 0.90 -7.53
CA SER A 233 19.76 0.87 -7.91
C SER A 233 19.92 0.67 -9.44
N SER A 234 21.01 1.18 -10.03
CA SER A 234 21.23 1.17 -11.49
C SER A 234 21.25 -0.22 -12.13
N SER A 235 21.49 -1.28 -11.35
CA SER A 235 21.41 -2.68 -11.78
C SER A 235 19.98 -3.16 -12.02
N GLN A 236 18.99 -2.56 -11.37
CA GLN A 236 17.60 -3.02 -11.36
C GLN A 236 16.76 -2.41 -12.50
N ALA A 237 17.06 -1.16 -12.90
CA ALA A 237 16.41 -0.51 -14.03
C ALA A 237 16.65 -1.24 -15.38
N ALA A 238 17.76 -1.98 -15.50
CA ALA A 238 18.11 -2.72 -16.71
C ALA A 238 17.42 -4.09 -16.80
N GLY A 239 17.03 -4.70 -15.67
CA GLY A 239 16.31 -5.99 -15.64
C GLY A 239 14.82 -5.82 -15.98
N ASP A 240 14.17 -4.81 -15.39
CA ASP A 240 12.73 -4.56 -15.57
C ASP A 240 12.36 -4.14 -17.01
N ALA A 241 13.25 -3.45 -17.73
CA ALA A 241 13.02 -3.08 -19.13
C ALA A 241 12.86 -4.31 -20.05
N SER A 242 13.39 -5.47 -19.65
CA SER A 242 13.27 -6.71 -20.42
C SER A 242 11.99 -7.50 -20.13
N GLU A 243 11.35 -7.29 -18.97
CA GLU A 243 10.07 -7.93 -18.61
C GLU A 243 8.86 -7.14 -19.12
N GLU A 244 8.92 -5.81 -19.18
CA GLU A 244 7.83 -4.97 -19.74
C GLU A 244 7.66 -5.12 -21.27
N GLU A 245 8.66 -5.62 -22.00
CA GLU A 245 8.55 -5.92 -23.44
C GLU A 245 7.92 -7.29 -23.75
N ALA A 246 7.67 -8.12 -22.72
CA ALA A 246 7.18 -9.49 -22.88
C ALA A 246 5.66 -9.67 -22.63
N ASP A 247 4.91 -8.60 -22.35
CA ASP A 247 3.46 -8.62 -22.02
C ASP A 247 2.61 -7.78 -22.99
#